data_AF-A0A0N4YDB2-F1
#
_entry.id   AF-A0A0N4YDB2-F1
#
_cell.length_a   1.000
_cell.length_b   1.000
_cell.length_c   1.000
_cell.angle_alpha   90.00
_cell.angle_beta   90.00
_cell.angle_gamma   90.00
#
_symmetry.space_group_name_H-M   'P 1'
#
loop_
_entity.id
_entity.type
_entity.pdbx_description
1 polymer ?
#
loop_
_entity_poly.entity_id
_entity_poly.type
_entity_poly.pdbx_seq_one_letter_code
_entity_poly.pdbx_strand_id
1 'polypeptide(L)'
;MFQRHCVVAHMMKSWKEEWLLFLDADMAVINPNHLIEEYVPDDPNVHIVFYNRIFNHEVMAGSYLIRNVNYSYDFLIRWSDYEFELPKSFHGSDNGAIHSVIVSFALPSQTENREKCEKLWRNARDYDTLSTYEVCMQMILSANRLEHVRVLEKVDFSAI
;
A
#
# COMPACT_ATOMS: atom_id res chain seq x y z
N MET A 1 -13.97 0.23 -4.22
CA MET A 1 -12.74 0.19 -3.38
C MET A 1 -11.79 1.30 -3.81
N PHE A 2 -11.30 1.31 -5.05
CA PHE A 2 -10.36 2.33 -5.57
C PHE A 2 -10.73 3.81 -5.43
N GLN A 3 -12.00 4.16 -5.62
CA GLN A 3 -12.48 5.56 -5.56
C GLN A 3 -12.13 6.27 -4.23
N ARG A 4 -12.01 5.52 -3.12
CA ARG A 4 -11.65 6.09 -1.82
C ARG A 4 -10.29 6.77 -1.83
N HIS A 5 -9.33 6.22 -2.58
CA HIS A 5 -7.99 6.79 -2.71
C HIS A 5 -8.01 8.10 -3.52
N CYS A 6 -8.83 8.16 -4.57
CA CYS A 6 -9.06 9.38 -5.34
C CYS A 6 -9.70 10.49 -4.48
N VAL A 7 -10.69 10.16 -3.65
CA VAL A 7 -11.30 11.11 -2.71
C VAL A 7 -10.26 11.67 -1.75
N VAL A 8 -9.43 10.82 -1.13
CA VAL A 8 -8.34 11.27 -0.24
C VAL A 8 -7.38 12.20 -0.99
N ALA A 9 -6.97 11.85 -2.22
CA ALA A 9 -6.09 12.69 -3.04
C ALA A 9 -6.66 14.09 -3.27
N HIS A 10 -7.96 14.20 -3.55
CA HIS A 10 -8.60 15.51 -3.73
C HIS A 10 -8.81 16.26 -2.41
N MET A 11 -9.06 15.55 -1.31
CA MET A 11 -9.17 16.17 0.02
C MET A 11 -7.86 16.80 0.49
N MET A 12 -6.71 16.19 0.17
CA MET A 12 -5.39 16.74 0.46
C MET A 12 -5.22 18.18 -0.03
N LYS A 13 -5.82 18.53 -1.19
CA LYS A 13 -5.76 19.90 -1.75
C LYS A 13 -6.52 20.95 -0.95
N SER A 14 -7.47 20.52 -0.12
CA SER A 14 -8.36 21.40 0.64
C SER A 14 -7.98 21.51 2.11
N TRP A 15 -7.13 20.60 2.59
CA TRP A 15 -6.74 20.46 3.99
C TRP A 15 -5.38 21.11 4.24
N LYS A 16 -5.18 21.67 5.43
CA LYS A 16 -3.95 22.37 5.82
C LYS A 16 -2.96 21.48 6.56
N GLU A 17 -3.43 20.29 6.93
CA GLU A 17 -2.73 19.29 7.69
C GLU A 17 -1.58 18.72 6.85
N GLU A 18 -0.43 18.55 7.49
CA GLU A 18 0.77 17.98 6.85
C GLU A 18 0.62 16.48 6.60
N TRP A 19 -0.07 15.77 7.48
CA TRP A 19 -0.31 14.33 7.39
C TRP A 19 -1.80 14.04 7.52
N LEU A 20 -2.28 13.11 6.70
CA LEU A 20 -3.64 12.59 6.73
C LEU A 20 -3.60 11.11 7.10
N LEU A 21 -4.47 10.70 8.01
CA LEU A 21 -4.73 9.30 8.31
C LEU A 21 -6.00 8.86 7.58
N PHE A 22 -5.87 7.91 6.68
CA PHE A 22 -7.01 7.21 6.09
C PHE A 22 -7.38 5.99 6.96
N LEU A 23 -8.68 5.76 7.19
CA LEU A 23 -9.22 4.61 7.91
C LEU A 23 -10.50 4.12 7.22
N ASP A 24 -10.63 2.81 7.06
CA ASP A 24 -11.89 2.18 6.70
C ASP A 24 -12.90 2.28 7.86
N ALA A 25 -14.19 2.30 7.51
CA ALA A 25 -15.27 2.52 8.45
C ALA A 25 -15.45 1.38 9.49
N ASP A 26 -14.84 0.22 9.25
CA ASP A 26 -14.83 -0.94 10.13
C ASP A 26 -13.55 -1.04 10.98
N MET A 27 -12.74 0.02 11.03
CA MET A 27 -11.56 0.10 11.88
C MET A 27 -11.84 0.82 13.19
N ALA A 28 -11.21 0.34 14.28
CA ALA A 28 -11.31 0.94 15.60
C ALA A 28 -9.92 1.06 16.27
N VAL A 29 -9.77 2.09 17.10
CA VAL A 29 -8.57 2.28 17.93
C VAL A 29 -8.64 1.33 19.12
N ILE A 30 -7.66 0.43 19.23
CA ILE A 30 -7.59 -0.55 20.33
C ILE A 30 -6.64 -0.13 21.46
N ASN A 31 -5.67 0.75 21.17
CA ASN A 31 -4.68 1.19 22.15
C ASN A 31 -4.60 2.73 22.15
N PRO A 32 -5.37 3.40 23.01
CA PRO A 32 -5.42 4.86 23.07
C PRO A 32 -4.21 5.49 23.79
N ASN A 33 -3.28 4.67 24.31
CA ASN A 33 -2.09 5.16 25.01
C ASN A 33 -0.92 5.46 24.08
N HIS A 34 -1.05 5.17 22.78
CA HIS A 34 -0.05 5.51 21.77
C HIS A 34 -0.55 6.64 20.89
N LEU A 35 0.36 7.54 20.56
CA LEU A 35 0.12 8.64 19.65
C LEU A 35 0.27 8.16 18.20
N ILE A 36 -0.54 8.70 17.28
CA ILE A 36 -0.42 8.36 15.85
C ILE A 36 0.88 8.89 15.27
N GLU A 37 1.40 9.96 15.85
CA GLU A 37 2.66 10.62 15.53
C GLU A 37 3.86 9.70 15.70
N GLU A 38 3.78 8.66 16.54
CA GLU A 38 4.82 7.62 16.66
C GLU A 38 5.06 6.86 15.35
N TYR A 39 4.07 6.86 14.44
CA TYR A 39 4.15 6.20 13.14
C TYR A 39 4.50 7.18 12.00
N VAL A 40 4.56 8.49 12.29
CA VAL A 40 5.05 9.50 11.34
C VAL A 40 6.58 9.37 11.26
N PRO A 41 7.17 9.24 10.06
CA PRO A 41 8.60 9.03 9.90
C PRO A 41 9.41 10.31 10.20
N ASP A 42 10.54 10.15 10.90
CA ASP A 42 11.52 11.23 11.07
C ASP A 42 12.27 11.58 9.78
N ASP A 43 12.39 10.61 8.84
CA ASP A 43 13.02 10.84 7.53
C ASP A 43 12.09 11.71 6.67
N PRO A 44 12.50 12.95 6.34
CA PRO A 44 11.66 13.88 5.60
C PRO A 44 11.39 13.44 4.15
N ASN A 45 12.13 12.44 3.65
CA ASN A 45 11.92 11.89 2.31
C ASN A 45 10.77 10.88 2.27
N VAL A 46 10.34 10.34 3.41
CA VAL A 46 9.21 9.42 3.46
C VAL A 46 7.90 10.22 3.46
N HIS A 47 7.00 9.86 2.55
CA HIS A 47 5.75 10.58 2.31
C HIS A 47 4.52 9.70 2.53
N ILE A 48 4.69 8.38 2.46
CA ILE A 48 3.59 7.42 2.59
C ILE A 48 4.00 6.32 3.55
N VAL A 49 3.13 5.99 4.50
CA VAL A 49 3.33 4.87 5.43
C VAL A 49 2.19 3.88 5.28
N PHE A 50 2.55 2.69 4.83
CA PHE A 50 1.71 1.49 4.83
C PHE A 50 2.21 0.50 5.88
N TYR A 51 1.51 -0.63 6.00
CA TYR A 51 1.95 -1.76 6.82
C TYR A 51 1.48 -3.08 6.22
N ASN A 52 2.20 -4.15 6.54
CA ASN A 52 1.83 -5.50 6.17
C ASN A 52 0.69 -6.03 7.06
N ARG A 53 -0.33 -6.66 6.48
CA ARG A 53 -1.40 -7.33 7.23
C ARG A 53 -0.85 -8.50 8.03
N ILE A 54 -1.37 -8.71 9.24
CA ILE A 54 -0.87 -9.77 10.12
C ILE A 54 -1.18 -11.18 9.59
N PHE A 55 -2.32 -11.38 8.91
CA PHE A 55 -2.85 -12.70 8.58
C PHE A 55 -2.57 -13.20 7.16
N ASN A 56 -2.06 -12.36 6.26
CA ASN A 56 -1.73 -12.71 4.87
C ASN A 56 -0.55 -11.89 4.34
N HIS A 57 -0.26 -11.93 3.04
CA HIS A 57 0.93 -11.30 2.44
C HIS A 57 0.62 -9.92 1.82
N GLU A 58 -0.52 -9.35 2.18
CA GLU A 58 -0.96 -8.06 1.67
C GLU A 58 -0.31 -6.89 2.40
N VAL A 59 0.03 -5.84 1.65
CA VAL A 59 0.10 -4.49 2.22
C VAL A 59 -1.35 -4.03 2.47
N MET A 60 -1.62 -3.47 3.66
CA MET A 60 -2.96 -3.03 4.04
C MET A 60 -3.42 -1.83 3.21
N ALA A 61 -4.57 -1.95 2.56
CA ALA A 61 -5.23 -0.82 1.88
C ALA A 61 -6.25 -0.05 2.73
N GLY A 62 -6.73 -0.64 3.84
CA GLY A 62 -7.80 -0.08 4.66
C GLY A 62 -7.37 1.06 5.60
N SER A 63 -6.07 1.31 5.73
CA SER A 63 -5.56 2.46 6.47
C SER A 63 -4.12 2.75 6.12
N TYR A 64 -3.75 4.01 6.07
CA TYR A 64 -2.40 4.47 5.81
C TYR A 64 -2.21 5.92 6.27
N LEU A 65 -0.97 6.29 6.57
CA LEU A 65 -0.59 7.69 6.74
C LEU A 65 -0.05 8.23 5.43
N ILE A 66 -0.47 9.43 5.06
CA ILE A 66 -0.01 10.07 3.85
C ILE A 66 0.30 11.56 4.08
N ARG A 67 1.49 11.98 3.67
CA ARG A 67 1.94 13.37 3.75
C ARG A 67 1.30 14.18 2.62
N ASN A 68 0.89 15.41 2.92
CA ASN A 68 0.27 16.33 2.00
C ASN A 68 1.30 16.98 1.06
N VAL A 69 1.79 16.19 0.10
CA VAL A 69 2.76 16.58 -0.93
C VAL A 69 2.35 16.00 -2.30
N ASN A 70 2.88 16.56 -3.39
CA ASN A 70 2.52 16.12 -4.75
C ASN A 70 2.81 14.64 -5.00
N TYR A 71 3.93 14.11 -4.48
CA TYR A 71 4.27 12.68 -4.62
C TYR A 71 3.14 11.77 -4.12
N SER A 72 2.60 12.08 -2.94
CA SER A 72 1.50 11.36 -2.31
C SER A 72 0.20 11.48 -3.10
N TYR A 73 -0.10 12.68 -3.62
CA TYR A 73 -1.26 12.91 -4.47
C TYR A 73 -1.18 12.02 -5.73
N ASP A 74 -0.05 12.07 -6.44
CA ASP A 74 0.17 11.31 -7.67
C ASP A 74 0.11 9.80 -7.42
N PHE A 75 0.64 9.33 -6.28
CA PHE A 75 0.54 7.94 -5.86
C PHE A 75 -0.93 7.51 -5.68
N LEU A 76 -1.73 8.30 -4.94
CA LEU A 76 -3.14 7.96 -4.71
C LEU A 76 -3.97 7.98 -6.00
N ILE A 77 -3.70 8.93 -6.91
CA ILE A 77 -4.33 8.96 -8.23
C ILE A 77 -3.94 7.71 -9.04
N ARG A 78 -2.64 7.36 -9.08
CA ARG A 78 -2.16 6.15 -9.75
C ARG A 78 -2.83 4.90 -9.20
N TRP A 79 -2.97 4.82 -7.88
CA TRP A 79 -3.62 3.69 -7.23
C TRP A 79 -5.11 3.64 -7.58
N SER A 80 -5.82 4.77 -7.55
CA SER A 80 -7.24 4.79 -7.92
C SER A 80 -7.47 4.42 -9.39
N ASP A 81 -6.61 4.87 -10.30
CA ASP A 81 -6.71 4.57 -11.73
C ASP A 81 -6.41 3.09 -12.04
N TYR A 82 -5.79 2.37 -11.10
CA TYR A 82 -5.54 0.94 -11.23
C TYR A 82 -6.85 0.12 -11.34
N GLU A 83 -8.00 0.69 -10.97
CA GLU A 83 -9.33 0.10 -11.23
C GLU A 83 -9.51 -0.31 -12.70
N PHE A 84 -8.88 0.41 -13.64
CA PHE A 84 -8.98 0.15 -15.08
C PHE A 84 -7.87 -0.79 -15.63
N GLU A 85 -6.91 -1.18 -14.79
CA GLU A 85 -5.76 -2.02 -15.15
C GLU A 85 -5.78 -3.40 -14.48
N LEU A 86 -6.85 -3.71 -13.73
CA LEU A 86 -7.01 -4.98 -13.05
C LEU A 86 -7.02 -6.16 -14.04
N PRO A 87 -6.43 -7.31 -13.65
CA PRO A 87 -6.55 -8.51 -14.46
C PRO A 87 -7.99 -9.04 -14.40
N LYS A 88 -8.41 -9.76 -15.45
CA LYS A 88 -9.74 -10.41 -15.52
C LYS A 88 -9.87 -11.66 -14.62
N SER A 89 -8.83 -11.95 -13.83
CA SER A 89 -8.72 -13.07 -12.88
C SER A 89 -9.14 -12.62 -11.47
N PHE A 90 -9.10 -13.52 -10.49
CA PHE A 90 -9.29 -13.12 -9.10
C PHE A 90 -8.14 -12.20 -8.67
N HIS A 91 -8.47 -11.00 -8.17
CA HIS A 91 -7.45 -9.95 -8.04
C HIS A 91 -7.33 -9.31 -6.65
N GLY A 92 -8.25 -9.53 -5.72
CA GLY A 92 -8.16 -8.98 -4.36
C GLY A 92 -8.45 -7.47 -4.23
N SER A 93 -9.09 -6.88 -5.24
CA SER A 93 -9.39 -5.43 -5.29
C SER A 93 -8.14 -4.54 -5.13
N ASP A 94 -8.25 -3.43 -4.41
CA ASP A 94 -7.17 -2.47 -4.18
C ASP A 94 -6.07 -3.00 -3.25
N ASN A 95 -6.41 -3.88 -2.31
CA ASN A 95 -5.43 -4.63 -1.50
C ASN A 95 -4.49 -5.48 -2.36
N GLY A 96 -4.97 -6.13 -3.42
CA GLY A 96 -4.09 -6.86 -4.34
C GLY A 96 -3.35 -5.94 -5.32
N ALA A 97 -3.97 -4.82 -5.71
CA ALA A 97 -3.39 -3.88 -6.66
C ALA A 97 -2.25 -3.04 -6.08
N ILE A 98 -2.31 -2.70 -4.78
CA ILE A 98 -1.36 -1.79 -4.13
C ILE A 98 0.10 -2.26 -4.29
N HIS A 99 0.34 -3.57 -4.32
CA HIS A 99 1.70 -4.13 -4.49
C HIS A 99 2.29 -3.75 -5.85
N SER A 100 1.53 -3.95 -6.94
CA SER A 100 2.00 -3.54 -8.27
C SER A 100 2.08 -2.03 -8.39
N VAL A 101 1.16 -1.29 -7.75
CA VAL A 101 1.22 0.19 -7.70
C VAL A 101 2.52 0.65 -7.07
N ILE A 102 2.87 0.18 -5.88
CA ILE A 102 4.11 0.54 -5.18
C ILE A 102 5.33 0.23 -6.05
N VAL A 103 5.41 -0.98 -6.61
CA VAL A 103 6.56 -1.36 -7.46
C VAL A 103 6.62 -0.50 -8.73
N SER A 104 5.49 -0.28 -9.41
CA SER A 104 5.45 0.54 -10.63
C SER A 104 5.81 2.01 -10.39
N PHE A 105 5.42 2.56 -9.25
CA PHE A 105 5.55 3.98 -8.94
C PHE A 105 6.89 4.30 -8.27
N ALA A 106 7.30 3.50 -7.28
CA ALA A 106 8.51 3.75 -6.49
C ALA A 106 9.75 2.98 -7.00
N LEU A 107 9.57 1.91 -7.77
CA LEU A 107 10.66 1.05 -8.25
C LEU A 107 10.59 0.81 -9.77
N PRO A 108 10.64 1.86 -10.62
CA PRO A 108 10.48 1.70 -12.07
C PRO A 108 11.54 0.78 -12.71
N SER A 109 12.73 0.65 -12.10
CA SER A 109 13.77 -0.29 -12.51
C SER A 109 13.39 -1.77 -12.34
N GLN A 110 12.39 -2.07 -11.51
CA GLN A 110 11.91 -3.44 -11.23
C GLN A 110 10.76 -3.86 -12.15
N THR A 111 10.51 -3.15 -13.27
CA THR A 111 9.41 -3.44 -14.20
C THR A 111 9.40 -4.90 -14.66
N GLU A 112 10.54 -5.47 -15.04
CA GLU A 112 10.60 -6.87 -15.49
C GLU A 112 10.20 -7.87 -14.39
N ASN A 113 10.63 -7.62 -13.14
CA ASN A 113 10.29 -8.47 -12.01
C ASN A 113 8.82 -8.30 -11.61
N ARG A 114 8.30 -7.07 -11.65
CA ARG A 114 6.88 -6.77 -11.46
C ARG A 114 6.03 -7.56 -12.43
N GLU A 115 6.35 -7.52 -13.72
CA GLU A 115 5.61 -8.23 -14.78
C GLU A 115 5.65 -9.75 -14.61
N LYS A 116 6.75 -10.32 -14.09
CA LYS A 116 6.82 -11.75 -13.72
C LYS A 116 5.82 -12.07 -12.61
N CYS A 117 5.74 -11.26 -11.56
CA CYS A 117 4.75 -11.45 -10.50
C CYS A 117 3.32 -11.24 -11.02
N GLU A 118 3.06 -10.23 -11.85
CA GLU A 118 1.74 -9.99 -12.45
C GLU A 118 1.26 -11.15 -13.35
N LYS A 119 2.16 -11.98 -13.90
CA LYS A 119 1.74 -13.23 -14.58
C LYS A 119 1.06 -14.20 -13.62
N LEU A 120 1.47 -14.25 -12.35
CA LEU A 120 0.80 -15.04 -11.31
C LEU A 120 -0.57 -14.43 -11.01
N TRP A 121 -0.63 -13.11 -10.89
CA TRP A 121 -1.88 -12.38 -10.63
C TRP A 121 -2.94 -12.62 -11.70
N ARG A 122 -2.54 -12.55 -12.98
CA ARG A 122 -3.40 -12.84 -14.14
C ARG A 122 -3.95 -14.27 -14.18
N ASN A 123 -3.39 -15.20 -13.40
CA ASN A 123 -3.81 -16.59 -13.31
C ASN A 123 -4.49 -16.94 -11.99
N ALA A 124 -4.60 -16.01 -11.05
CA ALA A 124 -5.20 -16.23 -9.74
C ALA A 124 -6.71 -16.51 -9.85
N ARG A 125 -7.21 -17.39 -8.98
CA ARG A 125 -8.59 -17.90 -8.98
C ARG A 125 -9.30 -17.69 -7.64
N ASP A 126 -8.51 -17.51 -6.59
CA ASP A 126 -8.92 -17.46 -5.20
C ASP A 126 -7.83 -16.75 -4.38
N TYR A 127 -8.05 -16.64 -3.07
CA TYR A 127 -7.10 -16.01 -2.15
C TYR A 127 -5.77 -16.78 -2.04
N ASP A 128 -5.75 -18.10 -2.18
CA ASP A 128 -4.52 -18.90 -2.08
C ASP A 128 -3.59 -18.63 -3.27
N THR A 129 -4.15 -18.65 -4.48
CA THR A 129 -3.43 -18.34 -5.71
C THR A 129 -3.08 -16.85 -5.82
N LEU A 130 -3.91 -15.95 -5.29
CA LEU A 130 -3.57 -14.53 -5.14
C LEU A 130 -2.39 -14.33 -4.17
N SER A 131 -2.37 -15.05 -3.05
CA SER A 131 -1.27 -14.97 -2.08
C SER A 131 0.08 -15.35 -2.71
N THR A 132 0.11 -16.18 -3.76
CA THR A 132 1.35 -16.49 -4.48
C THR A 132 1.89 -15.26 -5.22
N TYR A 133 1.00 -14.45 -5.81
CA TYR A 133 1.36 -13.16 -6.40
C TYR A 133 1.81 -12.16 -5.33
N GLU A 134 1.10 -12.06 -4.21
CA GLU A 134 1.44 -11.16 -3.11
C GLU A 134 2.84 -11.45 -2.56
N VAL A 135 3.16 -12.73 -2.32
CA VAL A 135 4.50 -13.15 -1.88
C VAL A 135 5.56 -12.75 -2.91
N CYS A 136 5.31 -12.97 -4.20
CA CYS A 136 6.22 -12.56 -5.28
C CYS A 136 6.50 -11.06 -5.24
N MET A 137 5.46 -10.24 -5.06
CA MET A 137 5.63 -8.79 -4.94
C MET A 137 6.35 -8.38 -3.65
N GLN A 138 6.04 -9.02 -2.53
CA GLN A 138 6.73 -8.77 -1.25
C GLN A 138 8.22 -9.04 -1.36
N MET A 139 8.65 -10.07 -2.12
CA MET A 139 10.07 -10.30 -2.38
C MET A 139 10.74 -9.13 -3.12
N ILE A 140 10.03 -8.46 -4.03
CA ILE A 140 10.53 -7.26 -4.70
C ILE A 140 10.61 -6.12 -3.69
N LEU A 141 9.56 -5.88 -2.91
CA LEU A 141 9.49 -4.80 -1.94
C LEU A 141 10.57 -4.95 -0.84
N SER A 142 10.80 -6.15 -0.33
CA SER A 142 11.80 -6.40 0.73
C SER A 142 13.24 -6.33 0.21
N ALA A 143 13.46 -6.61 -1.07
CA ALA A 143 14.79 -6.62 -1.69
C ALA A 143 15.25 -5.23 -2.17
N ASN A 144 14.38 -4.22 -2.13
CA ASN A 144 14.64 -2.89 -2.67
C ASN A 144 14.35 -1.80 -1.63
N ARG A 145 15.16 -0.75 -1.64
CA ARG A 145 14.89 0.43 -0.82
C ARG A 145 13.79 1.26 -1.47
N LEU A 146 12.73 1.56 -0.72
CA LEU A 146 11.69 2.52 -1.09
C LEU A 146 12.05 3.89 -0.50
N GLU A 147 12.43 4.86 -1.31
CA GLU A 147 12.90 6.17 -0.83
C GLU A 147 11.77 6.99 -0.17
N HIS A 148 10.56 6.92 -0.73
CA HIS A 148 9.43 7.77 -0.33
C HIS A 148 8.27 7.04 0.33
N VAL A 149 8.34 5.70 0.37
CA VAL A 149 7.28 4.84 0.91
C VAL A 149 7.88 3.97 2.00
N ARG A 150 7.25 3.94 3.17
CA ARG A 150 7.60 3.01 4.25
C ARG A 150 6.50 1.98 4.39
N VAL A 151 6.86 0.70 4.37
CA VAL A 151 5.95 -0.40 4.73
C VAL A 151 6.41 -0.93 6.08
N LEU A 152 5.56 -0.81 7.10
CA LEU A 152 5.85 -1.36 8.42
C LEU A 152 5.69 -2.88 8.39
N GLU A 153 6.70 -3.56 8.90
CA GLU A 153 6.71 -5.02 8.96
C GLU A 153 5.76 -5.57 10.02
N LYS A 154 5.42 -6.84 9.87
CA LYS A 154 4.67 -7.57 10.90
C LYS A 154 5.52 -7.63 12.16
N VAL A 155 4.91 -7.41 13.32
CA VAL A 155 5.57 -7.68 14.60
C VAL A 155 5.82 -9.19 14.67
N ASP A 156 7.09 -9.58 14.77
CA ASP A 156 7.46 -10.96 15.02
C ASP A 156 7.20 -11.28 16.49
N PHE A 157 6.04 -11.88 16.77
CA PHE A 157 5.66 -12.32 18.10
C PHE A 157 6.50 -13.52 18.60
N SER A 158 7.39 -14.09 17.79
CA SER A 158 8.32 -15.14 18.25
C SER A 158 9.56 -14.59 18.98
N ALA A 159 9.73 -13.27 18.99
CA ALA A 159 10.80 -12.57 19.70
C ALA A 159 10.37 -11.99 21.07
N ILE A 160 9.19 -12.37 21.58
CA ILE A 160 8.66 -12.01 22.91
C ILE A 160 8.53 -13.26 23.78
#